data_AF-A0A3D1H776-F1
#
_entry.id   AF-A0A3D1H776-F1
#
_cell.length_a   1.000
_cell.length_b   1.000
_cell.length_c   1.000
_cell.angle_alpha   90.00
_cell.angle_beta   90.00
_cell.angle_gamma   90.00
#
_symmetry.space_group_name_H-M   'P 1'
#
loop_
_entity.id
_entity.type
_entity.pdbx_description
1 polymer ?
#
loop_
_entity_poly.entity_id
_entity_poly.type
_entity_poly.pdbx_seq_one_letter_code
_entity_poly.pdbx_strand_id
1 'polypeptide(L)'
;MFLFDWKKVYDTAEGNISNCNLIMEMLIKRKIPNNRYDPIYSYSQMSFVGNNFLIHPDVLLLNSYKYSSRDISVYYALASLRSLAEYMVSKKLTLDLLHLPVPLETITENRLLTLEGENIHFLYEEVTQENIH
;
A
#
# COMPACT_ATOMS: atom_id res chain seq x y z
N MET A 1 0.16 -9.88 7.38
CA MET A 1 -0.75 -8.71 7.41
C MET A 1 -0.12 -7.59 8.21
N PHE A 2 0.02 -6.44 7.58
CA PHE A 2 0.50 -5.18 8.13
C PHE A 2 -0.67 -4.20 8.17
N LEU A 3 -0.87 -3.59 9.33
CA LEU A 3 -1.94 -2.63 9.57
C LEU A 3 -1.38 -1.22 9.64
N PHE A 4 -2.08 -0.28 9.02
CA PHE A 4 -1.66 1.12 8.96
C PHE A 4 -2.87 2.04 8.77
N ASP A 5 -2.62 3.35 8.82
CA ASP A 5 -3.57 4.41 8.51
C ASP A 5 -3.05 5.21 7.31
N TRP A 6 -3.60 4.94 6.12
CA TRP A 6 -3.17 5.62 4.89
C TRP A 6 -3.44 7.12 4.94
N LYS A 7 -4.56 7.53 5.55
CA LYS A 7 -4.90 8.95 5.66
C LYS A 7 -3.84 9.70 6.46
N LYS A 8 -3.42 9.15 7.61
CA LYS A 8 -2.33 9.74 8.39
C LYS A 8 -1.02 9.79 7.62
N VAL A 9 -0.68 8.74 6.87
CA VAL A 9 0.53 8.72 6.04
C VAL A 9 0.47 9.84 4.99
N TYR A 10 -0.63 9.93 4.25
CA TYR A 10 -0.83 10.92 3.19
C TYR A 10 -0.82 12.35 3.74
N ASP A 11 -1.52 12.61 4.84
CA ASP A 11 -1.60 13.92 5.49
C ASP A 11 -0.21 14.35 6.03
N THR A 12 0.53 13.44 6.66
CA THR A 12 1.89 13.70 7.18
C THR A 12 2.91 13.93 6.07
N ALA A 13 2.71 13.29 4.92
CA ALA A 13 3.54 13.47 3.74
C ALA A 13 3.16 14.72 2.92
N GLU A 14 2.08 15.42 3.28
CA GLU A 14 1.50 16.54 2.51
C GLU A 14 1.23 16.16 1.04
N GLY A 15 0.82 14.91 0.82
CA GLY A 15 0.61 14.35 -0.52
C GLY A 15 1.88 14.10 -1.35
N ASN A 16 3.07 14.30 -0.79
CA ASN A 16 4.33 14.01 -1.48
C ASN A 16 4.55 12.49 -1.60
N ILE A 17 4.56 12.00 -2.85
CA ILE A 17 4.69 10.57 -3.19
C ILE A 17 5.95 9.94 -2.59
N SER A 18 7.09 10.62 -2.68
CA SER A 18 8.36 10.11 -2.17
C SER A 18 8.33 9.97 -0.65
N ASN A 19 7.74 10.94 0.05
CA ASN A 19 7.58 10.88 1.50
C ASN A 19 6.57 9.81 1.93
N CYS A 20 5.45 9.65 1.21
CA CYS A 20 4.50 8.55 1.45
C CYS A 20 5.24 7.19 1.39
N ASN A 21 6.01 6.96 0.33
CA ASN A 21 6.75 5.71 0.15
C ASN A 21 7.83 5.53 1.22
N LEU A 22 8.51 6.62 1.63
CA LEU A 22 9.51 6.59 2.69
C LEU A 22 8.89 6.20 4.04
N ILE A 23 7.75 6.79 4.40
CA ILE A 23 7.01 6.46 5.62
C ILE A 23 6.56 5.00 5.57
N MET A 24 5.97 4.56 4.47
CA MET A 24 5.54 3.16 4.31
C MET A 24 6.72 2.20 4.41
N GLU A 25 7.84 2.48 3.75
CA GLU A 25 9.04 1.65 3.86
C GLU A 25 9.57 1.58 5.29
N MET A 26 9.61 2.71 6.01
CA MET A 26 9.99 2.76 7.42
C MET A 26 9.10 1.83 8.26
N LEU A 27 7.78 1.92 8.08
CA LEU A 27 6.82 1.14 8.86
C LEU A 27 6.90 -0.36 8.56
N ILE A 28 6.96 -0.73 7.28
CA ILE A 28 7.00 -2.13 6.85
C ILE A 28 8.31 -2.80 7.30
N LYS A 29 9.45 -2.13 7.11
CA LYS A 29 10.77 -2.66 7.51
C LYS A 29 11.09 -2.43 9.00
N ARG A 30 10.21 -1.75 9.74
CA ARG A 30 10.43 -1.35 11.14
C ARG A 30 11.77 -0.63 11.33
N LYS A 31 12.12 0.26 10.38
CA LYS A 31 13.38 1.00 10.41
C LYS A 31 13.38 1.97 11.59
N ILE A 32 14.50 2.01 12.30
CA ILE A 32 14.76 2.97 13.37
C ILE A 32 15.72 4.02 12.81
N PRO A 33 15.47 5.33 13.01
CA PRO A 33 16.39 6.37 12.54
C PRO A 33 17.76 6.20 13.20
N ASN A 34 18.82 6.33 12.41
CA ASN A 34 20.18 6.20 12.94
C ASN A 34 20.58 7.41 13.80
N ASN A 35 20.06 8.59 13.46
CA ASN A 35 20.30 9.85 14.16
C ASN A 35 19.20 10.87 13.87
N ARG A 36 19.28 12.04 14.50
CA ARG A 36 18.30 13.13 14.37
C ARG A 36 18.21 13.80 12.98
N TYR A 37 19.17 13.53 12.10
CA TYR A 37 19.23 14.06 10.74
C TYR A 37 18.69 13.05 9.71
N ASP A 38 18.39 11.83 10.14
CA ASP A 38 17.79 10.80 9.29
C ASP A 38 16.41 11.29 8.82
N PRO A 39 16.08 11.23 7.52
CA PRO A 39 14.78 11.65 7.00
C PRO A 39 13.60 10.97 7.69
N ILE A 40 13.78 9.76 8.22
CA ILE A 40 12.71 9.04 8.93
C ILE A 40 12.57 9.45 10.40
N TYR A 41 13.49 10.27 10.93
CA TYR A 41 13.51 10.62 12.36
C TYR A 41 12.22 11.28 12.80
N SER A 42 11.74 12.30 12.08
CA SER A 42 10.48 12.98 12.38
C SER A 42 9.29 12.02 12.34
N TYR A 43 9.22 11.19 11.30
CA TYR A 43 8.14 10.22 11.12
C TYR A 43 8.16 9.11 12.17
N SER A 44 9.34 8.70 12.64
CA SER A 44 9.47 7.65 13.68
C SER A 44 8.83 8.01 15.02
N GLN A 45 8.60 9.30 15.28
CA GLN A 45 7.97 9.80 16.50
C GLN A 45 6.43 9.84 16.40
N MET A 46 5.87 9.50 15.24
CA MET A 46 4.42 9.55 14.96
C MET A 46 3.81 8.15 14.96
N SER A 47 2.50 8.09 15.21
CA SER A 47 1.73 6.83 15.17
C SER A 47 0.91 6.73 13.88
N PHE A 48 1.25 5.73 13.06
CA PHE A 48 0.54 5.40 11.82
C PHE A 48 -0.33 4.15 11.95
N VAL A 49 -0.72 3.78 13.16
CA VAL A 49 -1.61 2.63 13.41
C VAL A 49 -3.02 2.96 12.93
N GLY A 50 -3.63 2.01 12.21
CA GLY A 50 -5.00 2.09 11.68
C GLY A 50 -5.53 0.73 11.24
N ASN A 51 -6.66 0.76 10.52
CA ASN A 51 -7.38 -0.43 10.07
C ASN A 51 -7.19 -0.74 8.58
N ASN A 52 -6.40 0.06 7.85
CA ASN A 52 -6.01 -0.27 6.49
C ASN A 52 -5.00 -1.41 6.54
N PHE A 53 -4.97 -2.27 5.51
CA PHE A 53 -4.13 -3.47 5.56
C PHE A 53 -3.42 -3.79 4.23
N LEU A 54 -2.27 -4.44 4.38
CA LEU A 54 -1.52 -5.14 3.33
C LEU A 54 -1.22 -6.54 3.84
N ILE A 55 -1.39 -7.56 3.02
CA ILE A 55 -1.08 -8.95 3.39
C ILE A 55 0.42 -9.20 3.30
N HIS A 56 1.04 -8.82 2.18
CA HIS A 56 2.45 -9.08 1.83
C HIS A 56 3.21 -7.79 1.46
N PRO A 57 3.29 -6.81 2.36
CA PRO A 57 3.99 -5.55 2.08
C PRO A 57 5.50 -5.72 1.86
N ASP A 58 6.09 -6.77 2.43
CA ASP A 58 7.48 -7.16 2.28
C ASP A 58 7.81 -7.60 0.85
N VAL A 59 6.92 -8.37 0.23
CA VAL A 59 7.07 -8.81 -1.17
C VAL A 59 6.95 -7.63 -2.13
N LEU A 60 6.00 -6.73 -1.88
CA LEU A 60 5.87 -5.48 -2.64
C LEU A 60 7.14 -4.63 -2.53
N LEU A 61 7.68 -4.44 -1.31
CA LEU A 61 8.90 -3.66 -1.12
C LEU A 61 10.12 -4.31 -1.76
N LEU A 62 10.24 -5.64 -1.70
CA LEU A 62 11.33 -6.37 -2.37
C LEU A 62 11.33 -6.13 -3.89
N ASN A 63 10.15 -6.07 -4.49
CA ASN A 63 9.98 -5.86 -5.93
C ASN A 63 9.81 -4.38 -6.33
N SER A 64 9.79 -3.46 -5.37
CA SER A 64 9.47 -2.04 -5.59
C SER A 64 10.36 -1.37 -6.64
N TYR A 65 11.62 -1.80 -6.76
CA TYR A 65 12.57 -1.28 -7.77
C TYR A 65 12.12 -1.46 -9.23
N LYS A 66 11.15 -2.34 -9.51
CA LYS A 66 10.58 -2.56 -10.85
C LYS A 66 9.51 -1.52 -11.23
N TYR A 67 9.01 -0.77 -10.25
CA TYR A 67 7.83 0.08 -10.37
C TYR A 67 8.15 1.54 -10.06
N SER A 68 7.30 2.45 -10.54
CA SER A 68 7.48 3.87 -10.23
C SER A 68 7.04 4.15 -8.79
N SER A 69 7.61 5.18 -8.16
CA SER A 69 7.15 5.64 -6.85
C SER A 69 5.65 5.97 -6.83
N ARG A 70 5.12 6.47 -7.95
CA ARG A 70 3.68 6.73 -8.12
C ARG A 70 2.88 5.44 -8.05
N ASP A 71 3.27 4.42 -8.82
CA ASP A 71 2.57 3.13 -8.87
C ASP A 71 2.44 2.51 -7.47
N ILE A 72 3.54 2.53 -6.72
CA ILE A 72 3.61 2.00 -5.36
C ILE A 72 2.71 2.81 -4.40
N SER A 73 2.74 4.15 -4.49
CA SER A 73 1.89 4.99 -3.66
C SER A 73 0.41 4.82 -3.97
N VAL A 74 0.04 4.67 -5.24
CA VAL A 74 -1.34 4.37 -5.67
C VAL A 74 -1.76 2.99 -5.17
N TYR A 75 -0.87 2.00 -5.22
CA TYR A 75 -1.13 0.67 -4.67
C TYR A 75 -1.48 0.74 -3.18
N TYR A 76 -0.70 1.47 -2.36
CA TYR A 76 -1.01 1.66 -0.95
C TYR A 76 -2.36 2.37 -0.74
N ALA A 77 -2.63 3.40 -1.52
CA ALA A 77 -3.87 4.17 -1.43
C ALA A 77 -5.09 3.28 -1.73
N LEU A 78 -5.09 2.54 -2.83
CA LEU A 78 -6.22 1.68 -3.20
C LEU A 78 -6.35 0.49 -2.25
N ALA A 79 -5.24 -0.10 -1.83
CA ALA A 79 -5.27 -1.19 -0.85
C ALA A 79 -5.91 -0.75 0.46
N SER A 80 -5.77 0.55 0.82
CA SER A 80 -6.36 1.12 2.01
C SER A 80 -7.88 1.29 1.95
N LEU A 81 -8.47 1.34 0.76
CA LEU A 81 -9.92 1.44 0.56
C LEU A 81 -10.65 0.12 0.81
N ARG A 82 -9.92 -0.99 0.84
CA ARG A 82 -10.50 -2.32 1.09
C ARG A 82 -11.04 -2.44 2.52
N SER A 83 -12.16 -3.14 2.66
CA SER A 83 -12.77 -3.40 3.96
C SER A 83 -12.01 -4.49 4.72
N LEU A 84 -11.38 -4.13 5.83
CA LEU A 84 -10.75 -5.11 6.74
C LEU A 84 -11.78 -6.11 7.28
N ALA A 85 -13.00 -5.66 7.58
CA ALA A 85 -14.06 -6.53 8.07
C ALA A 85 -14.45 -7.60 7.03
N GLU A 86 -14.58 -7.21 5.77
CA GLU A 86 -14.87 -8.14 4.67
C GLU A 86 -13.73 -9.15 4.50
N TYR A 87 -12.47 -8.68 4.49
CA TYR A 87 -11.32 -9.58 4.47
C TYR A 87 -11.32 -10.59 5.63
N MET A 88 -11.66 -10.16 6.84
CA MET A 88 -11.69 -11.06 8.00
C MET A 88 -12.74 -12.18 7.86
N VAL A 89 -13.86 -11.90 7.20
CA VAL A 89 -14.97 -12.86 6.99
C VAL A 89 -14.76 -13.73 5.76
N SER A 90 -14.48 -13.13 4.59
CA SER A 90 -14.48 -13.81 3.29
C SER A 90 -13.10 -14.00 2.69
N LYS A 91 -12.05 -13.41 3.29
CA LYS A 91 -10.69 -13.35 2.73
C LYS A 91 -10.62 -12.63 1.38
N LYS A 92 -11.58 -11.75 1.07
CA LYS A 92 -11.53 -10.91 -0.15
C LYS A 92 -10.33 -9.97 -0.11
N LEU A 93 -9.52 -10.00 -1.17
CA LEU A 93 -8.32 -9.19 -1.34
C LEU A 93 -8.46 -8.11 -2.42
N THR A 94 -9.52 -8.20 -3.22
CA THR A 94 -9.80 -7.27 -4.31
C THR A 94 -10.49 -6.00 -3.81
N LEU A 95 -10.43 -4.94 -4.60
CA LEU A 95 -11.22 -3.72 -4.43
C LEU A 95 -12.28 -3.65 -5.52
N ASP A 96 -13.54 -3.43 -5.14
CA ASP A 96 -14.64 -3.20 -6.08
C ASP A 96 -14.47 -1.82 -6.76
N LEU A 97 -14.65 -1.75 -8.08
CA LEU A 97 -14.61 -0.51 -8.86
C LEU A 97 -15.54 0.58 -8.31
N LEU A 98 -16.68 0.22 -7.71
CA LEU A 98 -17.63 1.18 -7.14
C LEU A 98 -17.02 1.99 -5.98
N HIS A 99 -15.98 1.47 -5.33
CA HIS A 99 -15.27 2.14 -4.24
C HIS A 99 -14.12 3.03 -4.73
N LEU A 100 -13.87 3.12 -6.03
CA LEU A 100 -12.79 3.92 -6.58
C LEU A 100 -13.14 5.42 -6.54
N PRO A 101 -12.33 6.27 -5.88
CA PRO A 101 -12.61 7.71 -5.79
C PRO A 101 -12.11 8.49 -7.03
N VAL A 102 -11.56 7.80 -8.03
CA VAL A 102 -10.92 8.39 -9.21
C VAL A 102 -11.37 7.67 -10.49
N PRO A 103 -11.25 8.30 -11.67
CA PRO A 103 -11.52 7.62 -12.94
C PRO A 103 -10.59 6.43 -13.16
N LEU A 104 -11.14 5.35 -13.72
CA LEU A 104 -10.45 4.07 -13.94
C LEU A 104 -9.18 4.25 -14.81
N GLU A 105 -9.21 5.17 -15.76
CA GLU A 105 -8.09 5.48 -16.67
C GLU A 105 -6.84 5.96 -15.92
N THR A 106 -7.01 6.46 -14.68
CA THR A 106 -5.90 6.93 -13.85
C THR A 106 -5.11 5.78 -13.23
N ILE A 107 -5.70 4.59 -13.16
CA ILE A 107 -5.13 3.42 -12.48
C ILE A 107 -4.82 2.25 -13.44
N THR A 108 -5.38 2.25 -14.64
CA THR A 108 -5.18 1.18 -15.65
C THR A 108 -3.73 1.06 -16.12
N GLU A 109 -2.94 2.13 -16.02
CA GLU A 109 -1.50 2.11 -16.37
C GLU A 109 -0.62 1.50 -15.26
N ASN A 110 -1.17 1.31 -14.05
CA ASN A 110 -0.40 0.82 -12.91
C ASN A 110 -0.19 -0.69 -12.99
N ARG A 111 1.05 -1.09 -13.28
CA ARG A 111 1.49 -2.50 -13.42
C ARG A 111 1.38 -3.35 -12.15
N LEU A 112 1.12 -2.74 -10.99
CA LEU A 112 0.87 -3.45 -9.73
C LEU A 112 -0.61 -3.83 -9.53
N LEU A 113 -1.49 -3.32 -10.40
CA LEU A 113 -2.92 -3.50 -10.34
C LEU A 113 -3.38 -4.21 -11.61
N THR A 114 -4.34 -5.12 -11.46
CA THR A 114 -4.97 -5.80 -12.61
C THR A 114 -6.48 -5.68 -12.47
N LEU A 115 -7.15 -5.39 -13.58
CA LEU A 115 -8.60 -5.30 -13.60
C LEU A 115 -9.18 -6.59 -14.17
N GLU A 116 -9.97 -7.30 -13.36
CA GLU A 116 -10.73 -8.47 -13.80
C GLU A 116 -12.22 -8.22 -13.52
N GLY A 117 -12.98 -7.97 -14.58
CA GLY A 117 -14.38 -7.57 -14.46
C GLY A 117 -14.53 -6.26 -13.69
N GLU A 118 -15.25 -6.30 -12.57
CA GLU A 118 -15.52 -5.15 -11.69
C GLU A 118 -14.59 -5.10 -10.47
N ASN A 119 -13.54 -5.93 -10.43
CA ASN A 119 -12.63 -6.02 -9.31
C ASN A 119 -11.20 -5.63 -9.71
N ILE A 120 -10.57 -4.84 -8.84
CA ILE A 120 -9.15 -4.51 -8.91
C ILE A 120 -8.39 -5.52 -8.04
N HIS A 121 -7.48 -6.23 -8.67
CA HIS A 121 -6.56 -7.20 -8.08
C HIS A 121 -5.22 -6.55 -7.76
N PHE A 122 -4.62 -6.96 -6.66
CA PHE A 122 -3.35 -6.44 -6.16
C PHE A 122 -2.27 -7.50 -6.36
N LEU A 123 -1.30 -7.21 -7.23
CA LEU A 123 -0.33 -8.19 -7.73
C LEU A 123 0.37 -9.02 -6.64
N TYR A 124 0.70 -8.39 -5.50
CA TYR A 124 1.46 -9.05 -4.42
C TYR A 124 0.60 -9.49 -3.24
N GLU A 125 -0.69 -9.18 -3.22
CA GLU A 125 -1.58 -9.61 -2.13
C GLU A 125 -2.13 -11.01 -2.37
N GLU A 126 -2.31 -11.39 -3.64
CA GLU A 126 -2.89 -12.66 -4.04
C GLU A 126 -1.81 -13.73 -4.22
N VAL A 127 -2.05 -14.92 -3.66
CA VAL A 127 -1.21 -16.09 -3.90
C VAL A 127 -1.60 -16.65 -5.27
N THR A 128 -0.93 -16.23 -6.32
CA THR A 128 -1.02 -16.92 -7.62
C THR A 128 -0.28 -18.27 -7.54
N GLN A 129 -0.81 -19.32 -8.16
CA GLN A 129 -0.21 -20.65 -8.19
C GLN A 129 1.23 -20.66 -8.74
N GLU A 130 1.61 -19.64 -9.52
CA GLU A 130 2.97 -19.43 -10.03
C GLU A 130 4.00 -19.07 -8.95
N ASN A 131 3.56 -18.60 -7.78
CA ASN A 131 4.42 -18.22 -6.65
C ASN A 131 4.62 -19.35 -5.62
N ILE A 132 4.08 -20.55 -5.89
CA ILE A 132 4.30 -21.75 -5.08
C ILE A 132 5.46 -22.51 -5.74
N HIS A 133 6.69 -22.25 -5.29
CA HIS A 133 7.88 -23.02 -5.64
C HIS A 133 8.13 -24.14 -4.62
#